data_AF-A0A972D690-F1
#
_entry.id   AF-A0A972D690-F1
#
_cell.length_a   1.000
_cell.length_b   1.000
_cell.length_c   1.000
_cell.angle_alpha   90.00
_cell.angle_beta   90.00
_cell.angle_gamma   90.00
#
_symmetry.space_group_name_H-M   'P 1'
#
loop_
_entity.id
_entity.type
_entity.pdbx_description
1 polymer ?
#
loop_
_entity_poly.entity_id
_entity_poly.type
_entity_poly.pdbx_seq_one_letter_code
_entity_poly.pdbx_strand_id
1 'polypeptide(L)' 'AVLIPGFNQVLAKAYQEGAFGVALSGSGPTIIAFAPATKKEAVGEAMVSAFTEQGIDARWLSAAVNQDGYHLV' A
#
# COMPACT_ATOMS: atom_id res chain seq x y z
N ALA A 1 -7.16 -2.28 21.44
CA ALA A 1 -6.93 -3.28 20.38
C ALA A 1 -6.14 -2.62 19.25
N VAL A 2 -5.20 -3.32 18.62
CA VAL A 2 -4.51 -2.83 17.41
C VAL A 2 -5.42 -3.11 16.22
N LEU A 3 -5.80 -2.08 15.46
CA LEU A 3 -6.74 -2.23 14.34
C LEU A 3 -6.09 -2.83 13.09
N ILE A 4 -4.79 -2.56 12.88
CA ILE A 4 -4.02 -3.03 11.72
C ILE A 4 -2.67 -3.54 12.23
N PRO A 5 -2.55 -4.85 12.52
CA PRO A 5 -1.26 -5.45 12.87
C PRO A 5 -0.25 -5.25 11.73
N GLY A 6 0.99 -4.90 12.07
CA GLY A 6 2.05 -4.66 11.07
C GLY A 6 2.04 -3.28 10.40
N PHE A 7 1.09 -2.39 10.69
CA PHE A 7 0.97 -1.08 10.01
C PHE A 7 2.30 -0.29 9.94
N ASN A 8 2.99 -0.14 11.08
CA ASN A 8 4.26 0.60 11.12
C ASN A 8 5.39 -0.07 10.32
N GLN A 9 5.40 -1.41 10.23
CA GLN A 9 6.37 -2.16 9.44
C GLN A 9 6.10 -1.96 7.94
N VAL A 10 4.83 -1.97 7.53
CA VAL A 10 4.43 -1.67 6.15
C VAL A 10 4.91 -0.27 5.74
N LEU A 11 4.70 0.73 6.59
CA LEU A 11 5.19 2.11 6.36
C LEU A 11 6.72 2.11 6.19
N ALA A 12 7.46 1.51 7.12
CA ALA A 12 8.91 1.48 7.09
C ALA A 12 9.46 0.82 5.80
N LYS A 13 8.92 -0.35 5.42
CA LYS A 13 9.33 -1.07 4.22
C LYS A 13 9.01 -0.30 2.93
N ALA A 14 7.84 0.32 2.85
CA ALA A 14 7.48 1.16 1.71
C ALA A 14 8.44 2.37 1.56
N TYR A 15 8.81 3.02 2.66
CA TYR A 15 9.78 4.12 2.62
C TYR A 15 11.19 3.65 2.23
N GLN A 16 11.64 2.47 2.68
CA GLN A 16 12.92 1.89 2.28
C GLN A 16 13.00 1.66 0.76
N GLU A 17 11.90 1.29 0.13
CA GLU A 17 11.82 1.10 -1.33
C GLU A 17 11.60 2.39 -2.14
N GLY A 18 11.47 3.53 -1.46
CA GLY A 18 11.40 4.85 -2.10
C GLY A 18 9.99 5.40 -2.29
N ALA A 19 9.03 4.99 -1.46
CA ALA A 19 7.74 5.69 -1.38
C ALA A 19 7.93 7.17 -0.98
N PHE A 20 7.22 8.07 -1.65
CA PHE A 20 7.11 9.48 -1.27
C PHE A 20 6.26 9.67 -0.01
N GLY A 21 5.23 8.85 0.15
CA GLY A 21 4.32 8.92 1.28
C GLY A 21 3.45 7.67 1.37
N VAL A 22 3.08 7.30 2.59
CA VAL A 22 2.27 6.11 2.87
C VAL A 22 1.22 6.50 3.90
N ALA A 23 -0.02 6.08 3.69
CA ALA A 23 -1.14 6.44 4.55
C ALA A 23 -2.17 5.31 4.63
N LEU A 24 -3.03 5.39 5.64
CA LEU A 24 -4.24 4.60 5.67
C LEU A 24 -5.18 5.05 4.55
N SER A 25 -5.73 4.10 3.78
CA SER A 25 -6.74 4.39 2.77
C SER A 25 -8.13 4.36 3.40
N GLY A 26 -8.75 5.53 3.54
CA GLY A 26 -10.03 5.68 4.24
C GLY A 26 -9.92 5.25 5.72
N SER A 27 -10.85 4.42 6.18
CA SER A 27 -10.83 3.85 7.54
C SER A 27 -9.97 2.59 7.67
N GLY A 28 -9.34 2.11 6.59
CA GLY A 28 -8.60 0.85 6.58
C GLY A 28 -9.47 -0.39 6.34
N PRO A 29 -8.84 -1.59 6.29
CA PRO A 29 -7.43 -1.88 6.60
C PRO A 29 -6.44 -1.61 5.44
N THR A 30 -6.93 -1.19 4.28
CA THR A 30 -6.10 -0.90 3.11
C THR A 30 -5.11 0.24 3.39
N ILE A 31 -3.87 0.07 2.95
CA ILE A 31 -2.81 1.08 3.01
C ILE A 31 -2.51 1.54 1.58
N ILE A 32 -2.37 2.84 1.38
CA ILE A 32 -1.99 3.44 0.10
C ILE A 32 -0.58 4.00 0.20
N ALA A 33 0.22 3.82 -0.84
CA ALA A 33 1.54 4.43 -0.99
C ALA A 33 1.62 5.22 -2.30
N PHE A 34 2.26 6.37 -2.25
CA PHE A 34 2.65 7.17 -3.41
C PHE A 34 4.13 6.93 -3.66
N ALA A 35 4.52 6.61 -4.89
CA ALA A 35 5.89 6.27 -5.23
C ALA A 35 6.21 6.69 -6.69
N PRO A 36 7.50 6.80 -7.05
CA PRO A 36 7.91 6.89 -8.45
C PRO A 36 7.33 5.71 -9.26
N ALA A 37 6.93 5.96 -10.51
CA ALA A 37 6.41 4.91 -11.39
C ALA A 37 7.39 3.73 -11.56
N THR A 38 8.69 4.01 -11.51
CA THR A 38 9.79 3.02 -11.58
C THR A 38 9.94 2.16 -10.31
N LYS A 39 9.27 2.52 -9.21
CA LYS A 39 9.37 1.87 -7.90
C LYS A 39 8.06 1.22 -7.44
N LYS A 40 6.98 1.32 -8.22
CA LYS A 40 5.63 0.84 -7.83
C LYS A 40 5.60 -0.63 -7.39
N GLU A 41 6.35 -1.49 -8.09
CA GLU A 41 6.40 -2.94 -7.84
C GLU A 41 7.18 -3.22 -6.55
N ALA A 42 8.39 -2.69 -6.44
CA ALA A 42 9.22 -2.82 -5.24
C ALA A 42 8.49 -2.33 -3.97
N VAL A 43 7.86 -1.15 -4.02
CA VAL A 43 7.07 -0.63 -2.89
C VAL A 43 5.88 -1.55 -2.57
N GLY A 44 5.11 -1.97 -3.58
CA GLY A 44 3.96 -2.85 -3.40
C GLY A 44 4.33 -4.20 -2.79
N GLU A 45 5.38 -4.85 -3.30
CA GLU A 45 5.88 -6.12 -2.79
C GLU A 45 6.44 -6.01 -1.37
N ALA A 46 7.16 -4.92 -1.07
CA ALA A 46 7.68 -4.69 0.27
C ALA A 46 6.55 -4.48 1.30
N MET A 47 5.47 -3.79 0.91
CA MET A 47 4.26 -3.66 1.74
C MET A 47 3.59 -5.01 1.98
N VAL A 48 3.46 -5.85 0.94
CA VAL A 48 2.90 -7.21 1.07
C VAL A 48 3.79 -8.07 1.97
N SER A 49 5.12 -8.03 1.79
CA SER A 49 6.08 -8.77 2.62
C SER A 49 5.94 -8.44 4.11
N ALA A 50 5.75 -7.17 4.47
CA ALA A 50 5.52 -6.79 5.87
C ALA A 50 4.25 -7.42 6.47
N PHE A 51 3.18 -7.57 5.69
CA PHE A 51 1.97 -8.29 6.14
C PHE A 51 2.20 -9.79 6.22
N THR A 52 2.90 -10.38 5.25
CA THR A 52 3.24 -11.81 5.24
C THR A 52 4.08 -12.20 6.47
N GLU A 53 5.01 -11.35 6.90
CA GLU A 53 5.80 -11.53 8.13
C GLU A 53 4.93 -11.52 9.41
N GLN A 54 3.75 -10.92 9.35
CA GLN A 54 2.74 -10.96 10.42
C GLN A 54 1.72 -12.10 10.25
N GLY A 55 1.92 -13.00 9.27
CA GLY A 55 0.99 -14.08 8.95
C GLY A 55 -0.31 -13.61 8.31
N ILE A 56 -0.32 -12.41 7.73
CA ILE A 56 -1.49 -11.80 7.09
C ILE A 56 -1.33 -11.90 5.57
N ASP A 57 -2.32 -12.51 4.90
CA ASP A 57 -2.37 -12.55 3.45
C ASP A 57 -2.77 -11.17 2.89
N ALA A 58 -2.02 -10.70 1.88
CA ALA A 58 -2.18 -9.37 1.31
C ALA A 58 -1.81 -9.36 -0.17
N ARG A 59 -2.39 -8.41 -0.91
CA ARG A 59 -2.04 -8.11 -2.30
C ARG A 59 -1.87 -6.62 -2.50
N TRP A 60 -1.03 -6.23 -3.45
CA TRP A 60 -0.90 -4.86 -3.89
C TRP A 60 -1.59 -4.66 -5.24
N LEU A 61 -1.99 -3.43 -5.54
CA LEU A 61 -2.58 -3.02 -6.80
C LEU A 61 -1.90 -1.74 -7.28
N SER A 62 -1.57 -1.67 -8.57
CA SER A 62 -1.19 -0.40 -9.20
C SER A 62 -2.47 0.36 -9.56
N ALA A 63 -2.74 1.46 -8.86
CA ALA A 63 -3.90 2.31 -9.12
C ALA A 63 -3.45 3.70 -9.55
N ALA A 64 -3.78 4.08 -10.78
CA ALA A 64 -3.71 5.47 -11.22
C ALA A 64 -4.95 6.23 -10.73
N VAL A 65 -4.86 7.56 -10.65
CA VAL A 65 -6.04 8.39 -10.40
C VAL A 65 -7.04 8.18 -11.54
N ASN A 66 -8.24 7.71 -11.20
CA ASN A 66 -9.33 7.64 -12.16
C ASN A 66 -9.82 9.06 -12.49
N GLN A 67 -9.63 9.50 -13.74
CA GLN A 67 -10.05 10.81 -14.24
C GLN A 67 -11.47 10.81 -14.81
N ASP A 68 -12.01 9.64 -15.15
CA ASP A 68 -13.31 9.50 -15.80
C ASP A 68 -14.46 9.36 -14.78
N GLY A 69 -14.12 9.01 -13.53
CA GLY A 69 -15.10 8.78 -12.48
C GLY A 69 -16.07 7.66 -12.85
N TYR A 70 -17.36 7.93 -12.71
CA TYR A 70 -18.44 7.01 -13.05
C TYR A 70 -18.87 7.19 -14.52
N HIS A 71 -19.01 6.08 -15.24
CA HIS A 71 -19.64 6.03 -16.57
C HIS A 71 -20.55 4.81 -16.69
N LEU A 72 -21.61 4.93 -17.50
CA LEU A 72 -22.47 3.80 -17.83
C LEU A 72 -21.73 2.89 -18.82
N VAL A 73 -21.68 1.59 -18.52
CA VAL A 73 -21.13 0.52 -19.38
C VAL A 73 -22.22 -0.20 -20.14
#